data_AF-A0A1Q7IEM1-F1
#
_entry.id   AF-A0A1Q7IEM1-F1
#
_cell.length_a   1.000
_cell.length_b   1.000
_cell.length_c   1.000
_cell.angle_alpha   90.00
_cell.angle_beta   90.00
_cell.angle_gamma   90.00
#
_symmetry.space_group_name_H-M   'P 1'
#
loop_
_entity.id
_entity.type
_entity.pdbx_description
1 polymer ?
#
loop_
_entity_poly.entity_id
_entity_poly.type
_entity_poly.pdbx_seq_one_letter_code
_entity_poly.pdbx_strand_id
1 'polypeptide(L)'
;MEALGLDLMAEAESRSHTVAAVACPEGIDDGKLRELIRIKYGIDLGGSLERWKGKMFRIGVMGNVGSPEIMSTVSAIASASHDLGFKANIAEALEAARKTLARLPARMN
;
A
#
# COMPACT_ATOMS: atom_id res chain seq x y z
N MET A 1 0.60 -1.07 6.22
CA MET A 1 -0.10 -2.18 5.53
C MET A 1 -0.53 -3.24 6.51
N GLU A 2 0.34 -3.67 7.44
CA GLU A 2 -0.04 -4.61 8.52
C GLU A 2 -1.26 -4.12 9.34
N ALA A 3 -1.30 -2.83 9.72
CA ALA A 3 -2.46 -2.22 10.40
C ALA A 3 -3.76 -2.21 9.57
N LEU A 4 -3.68 -2.45 8.25
CA LEU A 4 -4.84 -2.63 7.37
C LEU A 4 -5.33 -4.09 7.37
N GLY A 5 -4.53 -5.03 7.90
CA GLY A 5 -4.72 -6.46 7.80
C GLY A 5 -4.06 -7.09 6.57
N LEU A 6 -3.08 -6.43 5.94
CA LEU A 6 -2.35 -6.96 4.79
C LEU A 6 -0.94 -7.40 5.17
N ASP A 7 -0.56 -8.58 4.67
CA ASP A 7 0.78 -9.13 4.88
C ASP A 7 1.82 -8.51 3.95
N LEU A 8 3.05 -8.45 4.44
CA LEU A 8 4.22 -8.05 3.65
C LEU A 8 5.01 -9.29 3.26
N MET A 9 5.48 -9.32 2.02
CA MET A 9 6.17 -10.50 1.46
C MET A 9 7.59 -10.70 1.99
N ALA A 10 8.15 -9.68 2.66
CA ALA A 10 9.49 -9.71 3.21
C ALA A 10 9.44 -9.68 4.74
N GLU A 11 10.30 -10.50 5.36
CA GLU A 11 10.58 -10.49 6.79
C GLU A 11 11.01 -9.10 7.26
N ALA A 12 10.67 -8.74 8.50
CA ALA A 12 10.80 -7.39 9.03
C ALA A 12 12.22 -6.81 8.86
N GLU A 13 13.25 -7.64 9.04
CA GLU A 13 14.66 -7.27 8.97
C GLU A 13 15.17 -7.10 7.53
N SER A 14 14.44 -7.63 6.53
CA SER A 14 14.80 -7.61 5.12
C SER A 14 13.92 -6.68 4.27
N ARG A 15 13.09 -5.84 4.91
CA ARG A 15 12.19 -4.91 4.22
C ARG A 15 12.98 -3.80 3.53
N SER A 16 12.65 -3.54 2.27
CA SER A 16 13.21 -2.41 1.53
C SER A 16 12.61 -1.07 1.99
N HIS A 17 13.45 -0.04 2.03
CA HIS A 17 13.03 1.34 2.31
C HIS A 17 12.38 2.04 1.11
N THR A 18 12.54 1.49 -0.10
CA THR A 18 12.13 2.13 -1.35
C THR A 18 10.94 1.45 -2.02
N VAL A 19 10.74 0.16 -1.77
CA VAL A 19 9.63 -0.61 -2.36
C VAL A 19 9.07 -1.60 -1.35
N ALA A 20 7.77 -1.49 -1.06
CA ALA A 20 7.07 -2.48 -0.25
C ALA A 20 6.34 -3.49 -1.16
N ALA A 21 6.57 -4.78 -0.95
CA ALA A 21 5.81 -5.85 -1.59
C ALA A 21 4.71 -6.33 -0.63
N VAL A 22 3.45 -6.17 -1.03
CA VAL A 22 2.26 -6.40 -0.19
C VAL A 22 1.45 -7.54 -0.77
N ALA A 23 1.11 -8.52 0.04
CA ALA A 23 0.24 -9.61 -0.36
C ALA A 23 -1.17 -9.09 -0.67
N CYS A 24 -1.80 -9.66 -1.69
CA CYS A 24 -3.20 -9.40 -1.94
C CYS A 24 -4.06 -10.08 -0.85
N PRO A 25 -5.14 -9.42 -0.40
CA PRO A 25 -6.11 -10.07 0.47
C PRO A 25 -6.70 -11.31 -0.20
N GLU A 26 -7.11 -12.29 0.60
CA GLU A 26 -7.73 -13.51 0.09
C GLU A 26 -8.97 -13.18 -0.76
N GLY A 27 -9.05 -13.80 -1.95
CA GLY A 27 -10.14 -13.58 -2.90
C GLY A 27 -10.04 -12.31 -3.76
N ILE A 28 -9.02 -11.47 -3.56
CA ILE A 28 -8.79 -10.26 -4.35
C ILE A 28 -7.56 -10.43 -5.26
N ASP A 29 -7.76 -10.25 -6.57
CA ASP A 29 -6.69 -10.26 -7.56
C ASP A 29 -5.95 -8.91 -7.61
N ASP A 30 -4.62 -8.95 -7.74
CA ASP A 30 -3.78 -7.75 -7.77
C ASP A 30 -4.14 -6.80 -8.93
N GLY A 31 -4.48 -7.35 -10.10
CA GLY A 31 -4.86 -6.56 -11.27
C GLY A 31 -6.10 -5.72 -11.01
N LYS A 32 -7.14 -6.34 -10.45
CA LYS A 32 -8.40 -5.64 -10.11
C LYS A 32 -8.20 -4.55 -9.08
N LEU A 33 -7.44 -4.83 -8.01
CA LEU A 33 -7.15 -3.85 -6.96
C LEU A 33 -6.40 -2.65 -7.54
N ARG A 34 -5.33 -2.88 -8.29
CA ARG A 34 -4.52 -1.81 -8.90
C ARG A 34 -5.30 -1.01 -9.94
N GLU A 35 -6.11 -1.68 -10.76
CA GLU A 35 -6.97 -1.01 -11.73
C GLU A 35 -7.98 -0.09 -11.06
N LEU A 36 -8.65 -0.56 -10.00
CA LEU A 36 -9.58 0.25 -9.23
C LEU A 36 -8.90 1.47 -8.61
N ILE A 37 -7.71 1.28 -8.04
CA ILE A 37 -6.92 2.35 -7.43
C ILE A 37 -6.52 3.39 -8.48
N ARG A 38 -6.06 2.95 -9.65
CA ARG A 38 -5.69 3.83 -10.77
C ARG A 38 -6.87 4.64 -11.27
N ILE A 39 -8.03 4.01 -11.46
CA ILE A 39 -9.23 4.68 -12.01
C ILE A 39 -9.84 5.67 -11.00
N LYS A 40 -9.97 5.28 -9.73
CA LYS A 40 -10.64 6.12 -8.71
C LYS A 40 -9.74 7.19 -8.10
N TYR A 41 -8.45 6.91 -7.92
CA TYR A 41 -7.55 7.78 -7.16
C TYR A 41 -6.38 8.31 -7.98
N GLY A 42 -6.21 7.88 -9.24
CA GLY A 42 -5.10 8.33 -10.08
C GLY A 42 -3.72 7.83 -9.62
N ILE A 43 -3.67 6.81 -8.77
CA ILE A 43 -2.43 6.25 -8.21
C ILE A 43 -2.09 4.97 -8.97
N ASP A 44 -0.88 4.90 -9.52
CA ASP A 44 -0.38 3.69 -10.17
C ASP A 44 0.46 2.86 -9.20
N LEU A 45 0.21 1.56 -9.18
CA LEU A 45 0.88 0.60 -8.32
C LEU A 45 1.59 -0.46 -9.17
N GLY A 46 2.74 -0.91 -8.69
CA GLY A 46 3.49 -1.96 -9.37
C GLY A 46 2.77 -3.29 -9.29
N GLY A 47 2.57 -3.95 -10.44
CA GLY A 47 2.05 -5.32 -10.47
C GLY A 47 3.05 -6.37 -9.98
N SER A 48 2.50 -7.56 -9.74
CA SER A 48 3.26 -8.78 -9.50
C SER A 48 4.02 -9.27 -10.73
N LEU A 49 5.12 -10.00 -10.49
CA LEU A 49 5.97 -10.58 -11.53
C LEU A 49 6.00 -12.10 -11.43
N GLU A 50 6.05 -12.77 -12.59
CA GLU A 50 6.25 -14.22 -12.73
C GLU A 50 5.39 -15.07 -11.79
N ARG A 51 6.01 -15.85 -10.90
CA ARG A 51 5.37 -16.77 -9.94
C ARG A 51 4.41 -16.10 -8.96
N TRP A 52 4.47 -14.77 -8.85
CA TRP A 52 3.65 -13.97 -7.94
C TRP A 52 2.44 -13.33 -8.61
N LYS A 53 2.27 -13.47 -9.93
CA LYS A 53 1.15 -12.89 -10.67
C LYS A 53 -0.19 -13.20 -10.00
N GLY A 54 -1.00 -12.18 -9.72
CA GLY A 54 -2.28 -12.29 -9.03
C GLY A 54 -2.20 -12.27 -7.49
N LYS A 55 -1.01 -12.39 -6.89
CA LYS A 55 -0.84 -12.68 -5.45
C LYS A 55 -0.31 -11.52 -4.62
N MET A 56 0.35 -10.55 -5.22
CA MET A 56 0.89 -9.39 -4.51
C MET A 56 0.86 -8.13 -5.39
N PHE A 57 1.16 -6.98 -4.80
CA PHE A 57 1.45 -5.75 -5.53
C PHE A 57 2.60 -5.01 -4.84
N ARG A 58 3.14 -4.01 -5.53
CA ARG A 58 4.31 -3.24 -5.08
C ARG A 58 3.98 -1.77 -4.95
N ILE A 59 4.45 -1.17 -3.87
CA ILE A 59 4.32 0.26 -3.59
C ILE A 59 5.73 0.84 -3.64
N GLY A 60 6.00 1.68 -4.64
CA GLY A 60 7.26 2.40 -4.75
C GLY A 60 7.19 3.72 -3.97
N VAL A 61 8.20 3.98 -3.14
CA VAL A 61 8.38 5.21 -2.38
C VAL A 61 9.79 5.72 -2.68
N MET A 62 9.97 6.25 -3.89
CA MET A 62 11.27 6.71 -4.40
C MET A 62 11.15 8.09 -5.02
N GLY A 63 12.20 8.90 -4.89
CA GLY A 63 12.24 10.25 -5.43
C GLY A 63 11.50 11.25 -4.56
N ASN A 64 10.77 12.17 -5.18
CA ASN A 64 10.09 13.27 -4.50
C ASN A 64 8.71 12.83 -3.95
N VAL A 65 8.73 11.94 -2.94
CA VAL A 65 7.54 11.39 -2.30
C VAL A 65 7.56 11.76 -0.81
N GLY A 66 6.51 12.41 -0.34
CA GLY A 66 6.37 12.85 1.05
C GLY A 66 5.15 12.26 1.76
N SER A 67 4.89 12.76 2.96
CA SER A 67 3.74 12.37 3.77
C SER A 67 2.38 12.49 3.04
N PRO A 68 2.10 13.53 2.23
CA PRO A 68 0.81 13.65 1.53
C PRO A 68 0.58 12.51 0.53
N GLU A 69 1.59 12.16 -0.27
CA GLU A 69 1.51 11.09 -1.25
C GLU A 69 1.34 9.74 -0.54
N ILE A 70 2.13 9.48 0.51
CA ILE A 70 2.04 8.24 1.29
C ILE A 70 0.66 8.08 1.92
N MET A 71 0.12 9.12 2.55
CA MET A 71 -1.21 9.09 3.17
C MET A 71 -2.31 8.84 2.13
N SER A 72 -2.19 9.46 0.95
CA SER A 72 -3.14 9.27 -0.16
C SER A 72 -3.11 7.83 -0.66
N THR A 73 -1.92 7.25 -0.84
CA THR A 73 -1.75 5.85 -1.25
C THR A 73 -2.32 4.88 -0.21
N VAL A 74 -2.05 5.10 1.09
CA VAL A 74 -2.61 4.26 2.16
C VAL A 74 -4.14 4.33 2.16
N SER A 75 -4.71 5.52 2.07
CA SER A 75 -6.17 5.73 1.99
C SER A 75 -6.80 5.04 0.77
N ALA A 76 -6.17 5.17 -0.39
CA ALA A 76 -6.65 4.56 -1.63
C ALA A 76 -6.63 3.03 -1.56
N ILE A 77 -5.56 2.43 -1.03
CA ILE A 77 -5.46 0.97 -0.85
C ILE A 77 -6.52 0.49 0.16
N ALA A 78 -6.69 1.20 1.27
CA ALA A 78 -7.68 0.88 2.28
C ALA A 78 -9.11 0.89 1.72
N SER A 79 -9.46 1.95 1.00
CA SER A 79 -10.78 2.12 0.39
C SER A 79 -11.04 1.11 -0.73
N ALA A 80 -10.07 0.92 -1.64
CA ALA A 80 -10.22 -0.03 -2.75
C ALA A 80 -10.31 -1.48 -2.25
N SER A 81 -9.57 -1.85 -1.20
CA SER A 81 -9.67 -3.18 -0.60
C SER A 81 -11.07 -3.38 0.02
N HIS A 82 -11.61 -2.36 0.69
CA HIS A 82 -12.96 -2.38 1.24
C HIS A 82 -14.03 -2.53 0.14
N ASP A 83 -13.93 -1.76 -0.94
CA ASP A 83 -14.85 -1.85 -2.08
C ASP A 83 -14.85 -3.23 -2.77
N LEU A 84 -13.72 -3.93 -2.69
CA LEU A 84 -13.56 -5.29 -3.24
C LEU A 84 -13.93 -6.39 -2.24
N GLY A 85 -14.49 -6.04 -1.08
CA GLY A 85 -15.04 -6.98 -0.11
C GLY A 85 -14.10 -7.40 1.01
N PHE A 86 -12.89 -6.85 1.09
CA PHE A 86 -11.99 -7.08 2.22
C PHE A 86 -12.31 -6.12 3.37
N LYS A 87 -12.51 -6.65 4.59
CA LYS A 87 -12.77 -5.84 5.78
C LYS A 87 -11.51 -5.12 6.24
N ALA A 88 -11.18 -4.04 5.55
CA ALA A 88 -10.01 -3.23 5.82
C ALA A 88 -10.20 -2.37 7.07
N ASN A 89 -9.21 -2.37 7.97
CA ASN A 89 -9.17 -1.47 9.12
C ASN A 89 -8.66 -0.07 8.71
N ILE A 90 -9.51 0.69 8.01
CA ILE A 90 -9.13 1.99 7.41
C ILE A 90 -8.60 2.96 8.48
N ALA A 91 -9.33 3.13 9.59
CA ALA A 91 -8.95 4.06 10.65
C ALA A 91 -7.60 3.71 11.28
N GLU A 92 -7.36 2.42 11.53
CA GLU A 92 -6.13 1.93 12.13
C GLU A 92 -4.93 2.11 11.20
N ALA A 93 -5.11 1.83 9.91
CA ALA A 93 -4.07 2.03 8.90
C ALA A 93 -3.67 3.51 8.76
N LEU A 94 -4.65 4.42 8.72
CA LEU A 94 -4.39 5.86 8.63
C LEU A 94 -3.72 6.39 9.90
N GLU A 95 -4.14 5.94 11.08
CA GLU A 95 -3.52 6.35 12.34
C GLU A 95 -2.08 5.82 12.48
N ALA A 96 -1.83 4.57 12.06
CA ALA A 96 -0.49 3.99 12.04
C ALA A 96 0.44 4.76 11.08
N ALA A 97 -0.04 5.11 9.88
CA ALA A 97 0.70 5.91 8.92
C ALA A 97 1.00 7.30 9.48
N ARG A 98 -0.01 7.99 10.03
CA ARG A 98 0.12 9.32 10.63
C ARG A 98 1.16 9.34 11.76
N LYS A 99 1.10 8.38 12.69
CA LYS A 99 2.07 8.27 13.81
C LYS A 99 3.50 8.06 13.31
N THR A 100 3.68 7.27 12.26
CA THR A 100 5.00 6.99 11.69
C THR A 100 5.56 8.21 10.97
N LEU A 101 4.75 8.84 10.12
CA LEU A 101 5.13 10.01 9.35
C LEU A 101 5.37 11.25 10.23
N ALA A 102 4.65 11.38 11.36
CA ALA A 102 4.86 12.47 12.31
C ALA A 102 6.25 12.47 12.97
N ARG A 103 6.98 11.34 12.91
CA ARG A 103 8.37 11.24 13.39
C ARG A 103 9.38 11.67 12.34
N LEU A 104 8.95 11.81 11.09
CA LEU A 104 9.80 12.21 9.98
C LEU A 104 9.68 13.72 9.78
N PRO A 105 10.77 14.40 9.39
CA PRO A 105 10.70 15.81 9.02
C PRO A 105 9.73 15.98 7.85
N ALA A 106 8.96 17.08 7.86
CA ALA A 106 7.91 17.34 6.87
C ALA A 106 8.42 17.38 5.42
N ARG A 107 9.73 17.56 5.24
CA ARG A 107 10.44 17.58 3.96
C ARG A 107 11.95 17.41 4.22
N MET A 108 12.57 16.39 3.62
CA MET A 108 14.02 16.26 3.52
C MET A 108 14.45 16.93 2.21
N ASN A 109 14.71 18.23 2.25
CA ASN A 109 15.34 18.95 1.15
C ASN A 109 16.35 19.94 1.70
#